data_AF-A0A3M9MFV3-F1
#
_entry.id   AF-A0A3M9MFV3-F1
#
_cell.length_a   1.000
_cell.length_b   1.000
_cell.length_c   1.000
_cell.angle_alpha   90.00
_cell.angle_beta   90.00
_cell.angle_gamma   90.00
#
_symmetry.space_group_name_H-M   'P 1'
#
loop_
_entity.id
_entity.type
_entity.pdbx_description
1 polymer ?
#
loop_
_entity_poly.entity_id
_entity_poly.type
_entity_poly.pdbx_seq_one_letter_code
_entity_poly.pdbx_strand_id
1 'polypeptide(L)'
;MRDESFVAALQPLLDRVGATVVDRDPQPDDVPITWNGSTIHVRVANDRDLSDGLARLIQSVETELGSSLAALSRTQKQHAVRLLEERGAFEMRRSAETVAEAMGMSRFTIYNYLNRVRVQG
;
A
#
# COMPACT_ATOMS: atom_id res chain seq x y z
N MET A 1 -24.86 -14.69 -14.08
CA MET A 1 -23.86 -15.57 -14.73
C MET A 1 -22.92 -14.64 -15.46
N ARG A 2 -21.61 -14.72 -15.20
CA ARG A 2 -20.62 -13.84 -15.82
C ARG A 2 -20.56 -14.13 -17.32
N ASP A 3 -20.59 -13.08 -18.13
CA ASP A 3 -20.34 -13.20 -19.57
C ASP A 3 -18.82 -13.22 -19.79
N GLU A 4 -18.27 -14.42 -20.02
CA GLU A 4 -16.83 -14.60 -20.25
C GLU A 4 -16.33 -13.87 -21.50
N SER A 5 -17.19 -13.71 -22.51
CA SER A 5 -16.84 -12.99 -23.74
C SER A 5 -16.67 -11.50 -23.46
N PHE A 6 -17.52 -10.96 -22.58
CA PHE A 6 -17.43 -9.58 -22.14
C PHE A 6 -16.16 -9.30 -21.33
N VAL A 7 -15.77 -10.20 -20.42
CA VAL A 7 -14.53 -10.02 -19.66
C VAL A 7 -13.30 -10.17 -20.55
N ALA A 8 -13.29 -11.13 -21.47
CA ALA A 8 -12.21 -11.27 -22.44
C ALA A 8 -12.02 -10.01 -23.30
N ALA A 9 -13.11 -9.34 -23.68
CA ALA A 9 -13.06 -8.07 -24.41
C ALA A 9 -12.51 -6.91 -23.58
N LEU A 10 -12.75 -6.90 -22.26
CA LEU A 10 -12.23 -5.88 -21.35
C LEU A 10 -10.78 -6.14 -20.91
N GLN A 11 -10.28 -7.37 -21.02
CA GLN A 11 -8.96 -7.78 -20.55
C GLN A 11 -7.81 -6.83 -20.97
N PRO A 12 -7.71 -6.38 -22.24
CA PRO A 12 -6.62 -5.47 -22.65
C PRO A 12 -6.64 -4.13 -21.90
N LEU A 13 -7.82 -3.64 -21.54
CA LEU A 13 -7.97 -2.43 -20.74
C LEU A 13 -7.63 -2.70 -19.28
N LEU A 14 -8.15 -3.79 -18.71
CA LEU A 14 -7.88 -4.20 -17.33
C LEU A 14 -6.38 -4.34 -17.08
N ASP A 15 -5.66 -5.02 -17.97
CA ASP A 15 -4.21 -5.16 -17.89
C ASP A 15 -3.50 -3.80 -17.95
N ARG A 16 -3.98 -2.89 -18.80
CA ARG A 16 -3.38 -1.55 -18.94
C ARG A 16 -3.53 -0.69 -17.69
N VAL A 17 -4.65 -0.80 -16.99
CA VAL A 17 -4.94 -0.01 -15.79
C VAL A 17 -4.55 -0.73 -14.50
N GLY A 18 -4.02 -1.95 -14.58
CA GLY A 18 -3.73 -2.77 -13.40
C GLY A 18 -4.98 -3.14 -12.62
N ALA A 19 -6.09 -3.37 -13.31
CA ALA A 19 -7.36 -3.71 -12.69
C ALA A 19 -7.64 -5.22 -12.75
N THR A 20 -8.39 -5.70 -11.77
CA THR A 20 -8.78 -7.10 -11.65
C THR A 20 -10.30 -7.21 -11.52
N VAL A 21 -10.87 -8.30 -12.04
CA VAL A 21 -12.31 -8.58 -11.89
C VAL A 21 -12.55 -9.21 -10.51
N VAL A 22 -13.56 -8.70 -9.80
CA VAL A 22 -13.97 -9.19 -8.49
C VAL A 22 -15.27 -9.97 -8.64
N ASP A 23 -15.19 -11.29 -8.49
CA ASP A 23 -16.34 -12.19 -8.64
C ASP A 23 -17.12 -12.42 -7.32
N ARG A 24 -16.49 -12.16 -6.17
CA ARG A 24 -17.07 -12.38 -4.84
C ARG A 24 -16.71 -11.23 -3.90
N ASP A 25 -17.67 -10.85 -3.07
CA ASP A 25 -17.54 -9.83 -2.03
C ASP A 25 -17.00 -8.47 -2.56
N PRO A 26 -17.75 -7.83 -3.49
CA PRO A 26 -17.34 -6.52 -4.00
C PRO A 26 -17.35 -5.49 -2.87
N GLN A 27 -16.28 -4.70 -2.82
CA GLN A 27 -16.13 -3.58 -1.91
C GLN A 27 -16.85 -2.34 -2.48
N PRO A 28 -17.21 -1.35 -1.65
CA PRO A 28 -17.83 -0.10 -2.11
C PRO A 28 -17.00 0.68 -3.15
N ASP A 29 -15.68 0.52 -3.11
CA ASP A 29 -14.73 1.19 -4.01
C ASP A 29 -14.55 0.44 -5.35
N ASP A 30 -15.12 -0.77 -5.49
CA ASP A 30 -15.07 -1.52 -6.75
C ASP A 30 -16.04 -0.92 -7.78
N VAL A 31 -15.57 -0.75 -9.01
CA VAL A 31 -16.35 -0.12 -10.07
C VAL A 31 -17.30 -1.16 -10.70
N PRO A 32 -18.63 -0.98 -10.62
CA PRO A 32 -19.57 -1.86 -11.29
C PRO A 32 -19.59 -1.56 -12.80
N ILE A 33 -19.40 -2.59 -13.62
CA ILE A 33 -19.54 -2.51 -15.07
C ILE A 33 -20.70 -3.42 -15.49
N THR A 34 -21.72 -2.83 -16.12
CA THR A 34 -22.94 -3.53 -16.53
C THR A 34 -23.01 -3.66 -18.05
N TRP A 35 -23.22 -4.88 -18.53
CA TRP A 35 -23.35 -5.21 -19.95
C TRP A 35 -24.45 -6.26 -20.15
N ASN A 36 -25.40 -5.99 -21.04
CA ASN A 36 -26.54 -6.89 -21.33
C ASN A 36 -27.26 -7.41 -20.07
N GLY A 37 -27.40 -6.57 -19.04
CA GLY A 37 -28.04 -6.94 -17.77
C GLY A 37 -27.18 -7.80 -16.83
N SER A 38 -25.94 -8.14 -17.21
CA SER A 38 -24.95 -8.76 -16.32
C SER A 38 -23.99 -7.70 -15.78
N THR A 39 -23.75 -7.71 -14.47
CA THR A 39 -22.82 -6.79 -13.80
C THR A 39 -21.59 -7.55 -13.31
N ILE A 40 -20.41 -7.01 -13.61
CA ILE A 40 -19.13 -7.41 -13.01
C ILE A 40 -18.59 -6.24 -12.18
N HIS A 41 -17.78 -6.55 -11.17
CA HIS A 41 -17.07 -5.53 -10.40
C HIS A 41 -15.60 -5.53 -10.81
N VAL A 42 -15.02 -4.35 -10.97
CA VAL A 42 -13.62 -4.17 -11.34
C VAL A 42 -12.91 -3.37 -10.26
N ARG A 43 -11.87 -3.97 -9.68
CA ARG A 43 -10.97 -3.29 -8.76
C ARG A 43 -9.77 -2.77 -9.51
N VAL A 44 -9.62 -1.45 -9.58
CA VAL A 44 -8.44 -0.80 -10.16
C VAL A 44 -7.41 -0.64 -9.06
N ALA A 45 -6.19 -1.13 -9.27
CA ALA A 45 -5.07 -0.84 -8.38
C ALA A 45 -4.90 0.68 -8.29
N ASN A 46 -5.34 1.26 -7.18
CA ASN A 46 -5.28 2.70 -6.96
C ASN A 46 -4.17 3.03 -5.95
N ASP A 47 -3.93 4.32 -5.73
CA ASP A 47 -2.97 4.75 -4.71
C ASP A 47 -3.35 4.26 -3.29
N ARG A 48 -4.60 3.85 -3.05
CA ARG A 48 -5.02 3.26 -1.77
C ARG A 48 -4.49 1.84 -1.60
N ASP A 49 -4.51 0.99 -2.62
CA ASP A 49 -3.96 -0.38 -2.51
C ASP A 49 -2.46 -0.37 -2.15
N LEU A 50 -1.71 0.58 -2.71
CA LEU A 50 -0.31 0.78 -2.36
C LEU A 50 -0.16 1.38 -0.95
N SER A 51 -1.03 2.33 -0.59
CA SER A 51 -1.09 2.89 0.77
C SER A 51 -1.48 1.83 1.81
N ASP A 52 -2.32 0.86 1.46
CA ASP A 52 -2.77 -0.26 2.30
C ASP A 52 -1.65 -1.28 2.49
N GLY A 53 -0.81 -1.49 1.48
CA GLY A 53 0.42 -2.26 1.62
C GLY A 53 1.39 -1.62 2.63
N LEU A 54 1.61 -0.30 2.50
CA LEU A 54 2.47 0.44 3.43
C LEU A 54 1.91 0.47 4.85
N ALA A 55 0.60 0.69 4.99
CA ALA A 55 -0.09 0.68 6.28
C ALA A 55 0.06 -0.67 6.98
N ARG A 56 -0.01 -1.79 6.25
CA ARG A 56 0.25 -3.14 6.79
C ARG A 56 1.69 -3.31 7.27
N LEU A 57 2.68 -2.78 6.53
CA LEU A 57 4.08 -2.81 6.95
C LEU A 57 4.31 -1.99 8.23
N ILE A 58 3.71 -0.80 8.31
CA ILE A 58 3.74 0.04 9.51
C ILE A 58 3.15 -0.71 10.70
N GLN A 59 1.93 -1.25 10.56
CA GLN A 59 1.26 -2.00 11.62
C GLN A 59 2.08 -3.21 12.08
N SER A 60 2.73 -3.92 11.14
CA SER A 60 3.61 -5.04 11.46
C SER A 60 4.80 -4.61 12.32
N VAL A 61 5.43 -3.46 12.01
CA VAL A 61 6.53 -2.91 12.81
C VAL A 61 6.05 -2.41 14.18
N GLU A 62 4.90 -1.74 14.26
CA GLU A 62 4.31 -1.30 15.53
C GLU A 62 4.00 -2.48 16.45
N THR A 63 3.48 -3.57 15.88
CA THR A 63 3.20 -4.81 16.61
C THR A 63 4.50 -5.43 17.17
N GLU A 64 5.56 -5.48 16.36
CA GLU A 64 6.86 -6.01 16.79
C GLU A 64 7.52 -5.16 17.88
N LEU A 65 7.40 -3.83 17.78
CA LEU A 65 7.97 -2.89 18.75
C LEU A 65 7.07 -2.66 19.97
N GLY A 66 5.85 -3.21 19.96
CA GLY A 66 4.87 -3.12 21.05
C GLY A 66 4.32 -1.70 21.29
N SER A 67 4.43 -0.80 20.31
CA SER A 67 4.01 0.59 20.45
C SER A 67 3.80 1.25 19.09
N SER A 68 2.98 2.30 19.04
CA SER A 68 2.79 3.08 17.82
C SER A 68 4.06 3.82 17.44
N LEU A 69 4.29 4.01 16.13
CA LEU A 69 5.47 4.68 15.61
C LEU A 69 5.66 6.07 16.21
N ALA A 70 4.57 6.80 16.48
CA ALA A 70 4.59 8.12 17.10
C ALA A 70 5.15 8.10 18.53
N ALA A 71 4.82 7.07 19.32
CA ALA A 71 5.16 6.95 20.74
C ALA A 71 6.57 6.38 21.01
N LEU A 72 7.24 5.87 19.97
CA LEU A 72 8.59 5.32 20.08
C LEU A 72 9.62 6.36 20.53
N SER A 73 10.59 5.91 21.33
CA SER A 73 11.79 6.70 21.60
C SER A 73 12.60 6.96 20.33
N ARG A 74 13.53 7.91 20.37
CA ARG A 74 14.38 8.24 19.21
C ARG A 74 15.13 7.01 18.66
N THR A 75 15.69 6.18 19.54
CA THR A 75 16.42 4.97 19.15
C THR A 75 15.48 3.94 18.52
N GLN A 76 14.29 3.76 19.09
CA GLN A 76 13.26 2.88 18.53
C GLN A 76 12.71 3.39 17.19
N LYS A 77 12.57 4.70 16.98
CA LYS A 77 12.20 5.28 15.67
C LYS A 77 13.24 4.97 14.60
N GLN A 78 14.54 5.04 14.94
CA GLN A 78 15.61 4.64 14.01
C GLN A 78 15.55 3.14 13.69
N HIS A 79 15.28 2.30 14.71
CA HIS A 79 15.09 0.86 14.51
C HIS A 79 13.87 0.58 13.63
N ALA A 80 12.74 1.26 13.85
CA ALA A 80 11.55 1.14 13.03
C ALA A 80 11.80 1.52 11.56
N VAL A 81 12.53 2.62 11.29
CA VAL A 81 12.91 3.00 9.92
C VAL A 81 13.74 1.90 9.25
N ARG A 82 14.67 1.28 9.99
CA ARG A 82 15.46 0.16 9.47
C ARG A 82 14.59 -1.05 9.12
N LEU A 83 13.68 -1.46 10.01
CA LEU A 83 12.77 -2.59 9.75
C LEU A 83 11.86 -2.32 8.54
N LEU A 84 11.36 -1.08 8.40
CA LEU A 84 10.56 -0.67 7.25
C LEU A 84 11.36 -0.72 5.94
N GLU A 85 12.62 -0.27 5.95
CA GLU A 85 13.53 -0.37 4.81
C GLU A 85 13.80 -1.82 4.41
N GLU A 86 14.14 -2.68 5.37
CA GLU A 86 14.38 -4.11 5.14
C GLU A 86 13.14 -4.84 4.55
N ARG A 87 11.94 -4.33 4.83
CA ARG A 87 10.67 -4.84 4.29
C ARG A 87 10.23 -4.18 2.98
N GLY A 88 11.06 -3.31 2.41
CA GLY A 88 10.78 -2.63 1.14
C GLY A 88 9.73 -1.53 1.22
N ALA A 89 9.40 -1.02 2.42
CA ALA A 89 8.39 0.02 2.60
C ALA A 89 8.74 1.30 1.81
N PHE A 90 10.03 1.63 1.69
CA PHE A 90 10.47 2.86 1.04
C PHE A 90 10.58 2.79 -0.49
N GLU A 91 10.43 1.60 -1.08
CA GLU A 91 10.25 1.43 -2.53
C GLU A 91 8.82 1.77 -2.97
N MET A 92 7.89 1.91 -2.03
CA MET A 92 6.49 2.24 -2.29
C MET A 92 6.30 3.74 -2.51
N ARG A 93 5.31 4.11 -3.34
CA ARG A 93 4.98 5.52 -3.62
C ARG A 93 4.54 6.22 -2.34
N ARG A 94 5.00 7.46 -2.14
CA ARG A 94 4.70 8.33 -0.98
C ARG A 94 5.13 7.76 0.39
N SER A 95 5.91 6.69 0.42
CA SER A 95 6.37 6.02 1.65
C SER A 95 6.96 6.96 2.70
N ALA A 96 7.88 7.83 2.30
CA ALA A 96 8.52 8.77 3.20
C ALA A 96 7.54 9.82 3.79
N GLU A 97 6.49 10.20 3.06
CA GLU A 97 5.44 11.11 3.53
C GLU A 97 4.59 10.42 4.61
N THR A 98 4.07 9.23 4.30
CA THR A 98 3.22 8.45 5.20
C THR A 98 3.94 8.00 6.46
N VAL A 99 5.19 7.53 6.35
CA VAL A 99 5.98 7.12 7.53
C VAL A 99 6.33 8.33 8.40
N ALA A 100 6.62 9.48 7.80
CA ALA A 100 6.89 10.70 8.55
C ALA A 100 5.66 11.14 9.35
N GLU A 101 4.47 11.09 8.73
CA GLU A 101 3.19 11.36 9.40
C GLU A 101 2.95 10.38 10.57
N ALA A 102 3.09 9.07 10.33
CA ALA A 102 2.90 8.04 11.36
C ALA A 102 3.89 8.19 12.55
N MET A 103 5.11 8.67 12.29
CA MET A 103 6.12 8.91 13.34
C MET A 103 6.00 10.30 14.01
N GLY A 104 5.16 11.20 13.49
CA GLY A 104 5.13 12.60 13.90
C GLY A 104 6.46 13.34 13.64
N MET A 105 7.11 13.03 12.52
CA MET A 105 8.42 13.54 12.12
C MET A 105 8.36 14.24 10.76
N SER A 106 9.40 14.98 10.40
CA SER A 106 9.53 15.52 9.05
C SER A 106 10.07 14.47 8.07
N ARG A 107 9.69 14.57 6.79
CA ARG A 107 10.28 13.76 5.70
C ARG A 107 11.81 13.86 5.68
N PHE A 108 12.35 15.05 5.96
CA PHE A 108 13.78 15.27 6.12
C PHE A 108 14.41 14.37 7.20
N THR A 109 13.73 14.20 8.33
CA THR A 109 14.21 13.33 9.42
C THR A 109 14.19 11.86 9.00
N ILE A 110 13.14 11.43 8.29
CA ILE A 110 13.06 10.07 7.73
C ILE A 110 14.21 9.80 6.76
N TYR A 111 14.46 10.70 5.81
CA TYR A 111 15.59 10.56 4.88
C TYR A 111 16.96 10.55 5.61
N ASN A 112 17.10 11.31 6.69
CA ASN A 112 18.32 11.26 7.51
C ASN A 112 18.53 9.87 8.11
N TYR A 113 17.47 9.26 8.66
CA TYR A 113 17.55 7.90 9.20
C TYR A 113 17.81 6.86 8.12
N LEU A 114 17.13 6.95 6.97
CA LEU A 114 17.36 6.08 5.82
C LEU A 114 18.80 6.12 5.31
N ASN A 115 19.36 7.33 5.17
CA ASN A 115 20.75 7.47 4.75
C ASN A 115 21.70 6.81 5.76
N ARG A 116 21.41 6.89 7.06
CA ARG A 116 22.23 6.19 8.07
C ARG A 116 22.11 4.67 7.96
N VAL A 117 20.92 4.15 7.69
CA VAL A 117 20.69 2.70 7.50
C VAL A 117 21.44 2.20 6.26
N ARG A 118 21.30 2.89 5.12
CA ARG A 118 21.92 2.48 3.84
C ARG A 118 23.45 2.61 3.82
N VAL A 119 24.03 3.51 4.61
CA VAL A 119 25.49 3.68 4.72
C VAL A 119 26.12 2.69 5.70
N GLN A 120 25.33 2.10 6.61
CA GLN A 120 25.79 1.10 7.58
C GLN A 120 25.49 -0.35 7.16
N GLY A 121 24.79 -0.55 6.03
CA GLY A 121 24.46 -1.85 5.45
C GLY A 121 25.41 -2.30 4.35
#